data_AF-A0A7C6ADA2-F1
#
_entry.id   AF-A0A7C6ADA2-F1
#
_cell.length_a   1.000
_cell.length_b   1.000
_cell.length_c   1.000
_cell.angle_alpha   90.00
_cell.angle_beta   90.00
_cell.angle_gamma   90.00
#
_symmetry.space_group_name_H-M   'P 1'
#
loop_
_entity.id
_entity.type
_entity.pdbx_description
1 polymer ?
#
loop_
_entity_poly.entity_id
_entity_poly.type
_entity_poly.pdbx_seq_one_letter_code
_entity_poly.pdbx_strand_id
1 'polypeptide(L)'
;MNEIEKKINFHRGIIDRIDKQLVKLLNKRAFHAGEIGKLKLALGLKAYSPDREKQVIRNVSNINNGPLSVNAIKRIFKRVMIETRKVENVEMKKAKNQKRK
;
A
#
# COMPACT_ATOMS: atom_id res chain seq x y z
N MET A 1 4.53 -37.96 7.33
CA MET A 1 4.72 -36.92 6.29
C MET A 1 5.95 -37.27 5.49
N ASN A 2 5.83 -37.33 4.17
CA ASN A 2 6.97 -37.54 3.29
C ASN A 2 7.89 -36.29 3.30
N GLU A 3 9.12 -36.43 2.81
CA GLU A 3 10.11 -35.35 2.82
C GLU A 3 9.72 -34.12 1.97
N ILE A 4 8.95 -34.31 0.90
CA ILE A 4 8.43 -33.23 0.06
C ILE A 4 7.37 -32.42 0.84
N GLU A 5 6.47 -33.10 1.56
CA GLU A 5 5.45 -32.45 2.40
C GLU A 5 6.08 -31.58 3.48
N LYS A 6 7.16 -32.06 4.12
CA LYS A 6 7.92 -31.27 5.10
C LYS A 6 8.51 -30.00 4.47
N LYS A 7 9.12 -30.11 3.28
CA LYS A 7 9.67 -28.95 2.54
C LYS A 7 8.59 -27.95 2.14
N ILE A 8 7.44 -28.41 1.68
CA ILE A 8 6.29 -27.54 1.35
C ILE A 8 5.86 -26.75 2.59
N ASN A 9 5.68 -27.44 3.72
CA ASN A 9 5.24 -26.80 4.96
C ASN A 9 6.27 -25.79 5.49
N PHE A 10 7.57 -26.09 5.34
CA PHE A 10 8.63 -25.13 5.66
C PHE A 10 8.49 -23.82 4.85
N HIS A 11 8.31 -23.91 3.53
CA HIS A 11 8.13 -22.73 2.68
C HIS A 11 6.84 -21.96 3.00
N ARG A 12 5.73 -22.66 3.30
CA ARG A 12 4.49 -22.01 3.76
C ARG A 12 4.70 -21.22 5.04
N GLY A 13 5.42 -21.77 6.02
CA GLY A 13 5.74 -21.04 7.25
C GLY A 13 6.66 -19.83 7.02
N ILE A 14 7.44 -19.77 5.94
CA ILE A 14 8.16 -18.56 5.53
C ILE A 14 7.19 -17.55 4.92
N ILE A 15 6.30 -17.98 4.03
CA ILE A 15 5.27 -17.13 3.41
C ILE A 15 4.41 -16.46 4.49
N ASP A 16 3.93 -17.22 5.48
CA ASP A 16 3.10 -16.65 6.56
C ASP A 16 3.83 -15.56 7.35
N ARG A 17 5.15 -15.69 7.54
CA ARG A 17 5.97 -14.68 8.20
C ARG A 17 6.13 -13.43 7.33
N ILE A 18 6.34 -13.61 6.02
CA ILE A 18 6.40 -12.51 5.04
C ILE A 18 5.05 -11.78 5.00
N ASP A 19 3.93 -12.49 4.97
CA ASP A 19 2.59 -11.91 4.91
C ASP A 19 2.30 -11.02 6.13
N LYS A 20 2.71 -11.46 7.33
CA LYS A 20 2.64 -10.62 8.54
C LYS A 20 3.44 -9.33 8.39
N GLN A 21 4.61 -9.36 7.75
CA GLN A 21 5.41 -8.17 7.50
C GLN A 21 4.76 -7.27 6.43
N LEU A 22 4.21 -7.86 5.36
CA LEU A 22 3.49 -7.13 4.32
C LEU A 22 2.30 -6.37 4.91
N VAL A 23 1.48 -7.00 5.75
CA VAL A 23 0.35 -6.33 6.42
C VAL A 23 0.82 -5.14 7.26
N LYS A 24 1.90 -5.30 8.05
CA LYS A 24 2.47 -4.21 8.85
C LYS A 24 2.93 -3.03 7.96
N LEU A 25 3.63 -3.32 6.87
CA LEU A 25 4.12 -2.31 5.93
C LEU A 25 2.97 -1.60 5.19
N LEU A 26 1.95 -2.34 4.78
CA LEU A 26 0.76 -1.79 4.12
C LEU A 26 -0.02 -0.87 5.06
N ASN A 27 -0.20 -1.26 6.32
CA ASN A 27 -0.86 -0.42 7.33
C ASN A 27 -0.05 0.85 7.61
N LYS A 28 1.28 0.75 7.73
CA LYS A 28 2.14 1.94 7.87
C LYS A 28 2.03 2.87 6.66
N ARG A 29 2.01 2.33 5.45
CA ARG A 29 1.81 3.11 4.22
C ARG A 29 0.43 3.79 4.20
N ALA A 30 -0.61 3.09 4.62
CA ALA A 30 -1.97 3.63 4.70
C ALA A 30 -2.09 4.75 5.73
N PHE A 31 -1.46 4.61 6.89
CA PHE A 31 -1.37 5.66 7.91
C PHE A 31 -0.79 6.96 7.32
N HIS A 32 0.37 6.87 6.65
CA HIS A 32 0.98 8.04 6.02
C HIS A 32 0.11 8.65 4.91
N ALA A 33 -0.63 7.83 4.15
CA ALA A 33 -1.61 8.34 3.18
C ALA A 33 -2.74 9.12 3.87
N GLY A 34 -3.21 8.65 5.04
CA GLY A 34 -4.16 9.36 5.89
C GLY A 34 -3.66 10.74 6.32
N GLU A 35 -2.44 10.83 6.83
CA GLU A 35 -1.81 12.09 7.22
C GLU A 35 -1.66 13.06 6.03
N ILE A 36 -1.23 12.55 4.87
CA ILE A 36 -1.18 13.34 3.62
C ILE A 36 -2.58 13.87 3.26
N GLY A 37 -3.64 13.07 3.45
CA GLY A 37 -5.01 13.50 3.24
C GLY A 37 -5.38 14.72 4.07
N LYS A 38 -5.05 14.72 5.37
CA LYS A 38 -5.29 15.87 6.27
C LYS A 38 -4.58 17.14 5.78
N LEU A 39 -3.33 17.01 5.33
CA LEU A 39 -2.55 18.13 4.78
C LEU A 39 -3.13 18.63 3.45
N LYS A 40 -3.51 17.73 2.53
CA LYS A 40 -4.17 18.09 1.28
C LYS A 40 -5.49 18.82 1.52
N LEU A 41 -6.28 18.38 2.49
CA LEU A 41 -7.51 19.08 2.87
C LEU A 41 -7.23 20.51 3.35
N ALA A 42 -6.18 20.71 4.15
CA ALA A 42 -5.78 22.04 4.60
C ALA A 42 -5.39 22.97 3.43
N LEU A 43 -4.87 22.40 2.34
CA LEU A 43 -4.52 23.11 1.10
C LEU A 43 -5.63 23.14 0.05
N GLY A 44 -6.84 22.63 0.35
CA GLY A 44 -7.93 22.54 -0.64
C GLY A 44 -7.70 21.55 -1.79
N LEU A 45 -6.73 20.64 -1.65
CA LEU A 45 -6.37 19.65 -2.67
C LEU A 45 -7.23 18.38 -2.58
N LYS A 46 -7.38 17.69 -3.71
CA LYS A 46 -8.06 16.38 -3.80
C LYS A 46 -7.11 15.24 -3.41
N ALA A 47 -7.67 14.14 -2.88
CA ALA A 47 -6.90 12.93 -2.55
C ALA A 47 -6.21 12.33 -3.80
N TYR A 48 -6.90 12.30 -4.93
CA TYR A 48 -6.36 11.74 -6.18
C TYR A 48 -5.29 12.66 -6.78
N SER A 49 -4.11 12.09 -7.06
CA SER A 49 -2.96 12.80 -7.63
C SER A 49 -2.29 11.96 -8.72
N PRO A 50 -2.71 12.07 -10.00
CA PRO A 50 -2.25 11.22 -11.10
C PRO A 50 -0.73 11.16 -11.25
N ASP A 51 -0.05 12.31 -11.19
CA ASP A 51 1.39 12.37 -11.39
C ASP A 51 2.16 11.70 -10.25
N ARG A 52 1.64 11.82 -9.02
CA ARG A 52 2.19 11.10 -7.88
C ARG A 52 2.02 9.59 -8.06
N GLU A 53 0.87 9.12 -8.54
CA GLU A 53 0.64 7.68 -8.80
C GLU A 53 1.58 7.14 -9.90
N LYS A 54 1.78 7.89 -10.99
CA LYS A 54 2.79 7.56 -12.02
C LYS A 54 4.19 7.45 -11.42
N GLN A 55 4.56 8.39 -10.55
CA GLN A 55 5.86 8.37 -9.88
C GLN A 55 6.02 7.16 -8.95
N VAL A 56 4.98 6.79 -8.16
CA VAL A 56 5.02 5.55 -7.36
C VAL A 56 5.29 4.36 -8.26
N ILE A 57 4.55 4.25 -9.37
CA ILE A 57 4.67 3.12 -10.30
C ILE A 57 6.05 3.05 -10.94
N ARG A 58 6.62 4.19 -11.34
CA ARG A 58 8.00 4.24 -11.86
C ARG A 58 9.00 3.74 -10.83
N ASN A 59 8.91 4.25 -9.59
CA ASN A 59 9.86 3.90 -8.53
C ASN A 59 9.82 2.39 -8.22
N VAL A 60 8.63 1.82 -8.04
CA VAL A 60 8.51 0.39 -7.69
C VAL A 60 8.89 -0.52 -8.85
N SER A 61 8.71 -0.06 -10.10
CA SER A 61 9.18 -0.78 -11.28
C SER A 61 10.71 -0.82 -11.33
N ASN A 62 11.37 0.29 -10.99
CA ASN A 62 12.83 0.39 -11.02
C ASN A 62 13.53 -0.38 -9.89
N ILE A 63 12.88 -0.53 -8.74
CA ILE A 63 13.44 -1.26 -7.58
C ILE A 63 13.22 -2.78 -7.71
N ASN A 64 12.36 -3.22 -8.64
CA ASN A 64 12.01 -4.64 -8.77
C ASN A 64 13.15 -5.47 -9.38
N ASN A 65 13.94 -6.10 -8.51
CA ASN A 65 14.98 -7.07 -8.86
C ASN A 65 14.59 -8.52 -8.51
N GLY A 66 13.30 -8.76 -8.24
CA GLY A 66 12.78 -10.05 -7.81
C GLY A 66 12.17 -10.87 -8.94
N PRO A 67 11.69 -12.08 -8.64
CA PRO A 67 11.14 -13.02 -9.63
C PRO A 67 9.78 -12.58 -10.22
N LEU A 68 9.16 -11.53 -9.67
CA LEU A 68 7.92 -10.98 -10.22
C LEU A 68 8.22 -10.11 -11.44
N SER A 69 7.42 -10.27 -12.50
CA SER A 69 7.51 -9.37 -13.65
C SER A 69 7.16 -7.92 -13.25
N VAL A 70 7.74 -6.95 -13.95
CA VAL A 70 7.44 -5.53 -13.75
C VAL A 70 5.92 -5.26 -13.85
N ASN A 71 5.23 -5.94 -14.77
CA ASN A 71 3.78 -5.81 -14.90
C ASN A 71 3.00 -6.34 -13.69
N ALA A 72 3.47 -7.41 -13.04
CA ALA A 72 2.88 -7.89 -11.80
C ALA A 72 3.03 -6.87 -10.68
N ILE A 73 4.23 -6.31 -10.50
CA ILE A 73 4.49 -5.24 -9.52
C ILE A 73 3.58 -4.03 -9.77
N LYS A 74 3.44 -3.59 -11.03
CA LYS A 74 2.54 -2.49 -11.40
C LYS A 74 1.10 -2.76 -10.96
N ARG A 75 0.56 -3.97 -11.20
CA ARG A 75 -0.81 -4.32 -10.81
C ARG A 75 -0.99 -4.31 -9.30
N ILE A 76 -0.05 -4.90 -8.55
CA ILE A 76 -0.08 -4.93 -7.09
C ILE A 76 -0.08 -3.51 -6.53
N PHE A 77 0.87 -2.67 -6.96
CA PHE A 77 0.99 -1.32 -6.43
C PHE A 77 -0.17 -0.40 -6.84
N LYS A 78 -0.77 -0.60 -8.02
CA LYS A 78 -2.04 0.07 -8.35
C LYS A 78 -3.13 -0.25 -7.32
N ARG A 79 -3.26 -1.52 -6.92
CA ARG A 79 -4.25 -1.90 -5.91
C ARG A 79 -3.93 -1.32 -4.53
N VAL A 80 -2.66 -1.38 -4.12
CA VAL A 80 -2.20 -0.75 -2.87
C VAL A 80 -2.53 0.74 -2.85
N MET A 81 -2.28 1.47 -3.94
CA MET A 81 -2.62 2.90 -4.04
C MET A 81 -4.12 3.16 -3.89
N ILE A 82 -4.97 2.39 -4.58
CA ILE A 82 -6.43 2.50 -4.50
C ILE A 82 -6.90 2.31 -3.06
N GLU A 83 -6.43 1.27 -2.36
CA GLU A 83 -6.86 1.00 -0.99
C GLU A 83 -6.35 2.06 0.00
N THR A 84 -5.10 2.53 -0.13
CA THR A 84 -4.61 3.62 0.74
C THR A 84 -5.31 4.94 0.51
N ARG A 85 -5.75 5.22 -0.72
CA ARG A 85 -6.51 6.42 -1.05
C ARG A 85 -7.89 6.40 -0.40
N LYS A 86 -8.47 5.23 -0.12
CA LYS A 86 -9.71 5.15 0.66
C LYS A 86 -9.47 5.64 2.09
N VAL A 87 -8.37 5.23 2.72
CA VAL A 87 -7.98 5.72 4.06
C VAL A 87 -7.74 7.24 4.04
N GLU A 88 -7.02 7.74 3.03
CA GLU A 88 -6.83 9.17 2.80
C GLU A 88 -8.16 9.94 2.77
N ASN A 89 -9.13 9.47 1.98
CA ASN A 89 -10.46 10.09 1.91
C ASN A 89 -11.24 10.03 3.24
N VAL A 90 -11.11 8.93 3.99
CA VAL A 90 -11.74 8.79 5.31
C VAL A 90 -11.17 9.83 6.29
N GLU A 91 -9.86 9.98 6.33
CA GLU A 91 -9.20 10.96 7.20
C GLU A 91 -9.51 12.41 6.79
N MET A 92 -9.59 12.69 5.49
CA MET A 92 -10.07 14.00 5.00
C MET A 92 -11.49 14.31 5.48
N LYS A 93 -12.42 13.33 5.42
CA LYS A 93 -13.80 13.52 5.90
C LYS A 93 -13.84 13.78 7.40
N LYS A 94 -13.08 13.02 8.20
CA LYS A 94 -12.98 13.21 9.66
C LYS A 94 -12.46 14.60 10.01
N ALA A 95 -11.36 15.03 9.39
CA ALA A 95 -10.77 16.34 9.62
C ALA A 95 -11.72 17.49 9.23
N LYS A 96 -12.49 17.33 8.14
CA LYS A 96 -13.51 18.31 7.73
C LYS A 96 -14.65 18.43 8.76
N ASN A 97 -15.08 17.31 9.35
CA ASN A 97 -16.14 17.30 10.37
C ASN A 97 -15.67 17.91 11.70
N GLN A 98 -14.40 17.74 12.06
CA GLN A 98 -13.81 18.34 13.25
C GLN A 98 -13.71 19.87 13.14
N LYS A 99 -13.40 20.41 11.95
CA LYS A 99 -13.37 21.87 11.70
C LYS A 99 -14.74 22.57 11.69
N ARG A 100 -15.84 21.80 11.63
CA ARG A 100 -17.22 22.31 11.59
C ARG A 100 -17.89 22.34 12.96
N LYS A 101 -17.26 21.75 13.97
CA LYS A 101 -17.65 21.83 15.38
C LYS A 101 -16.82 22.93 16.04
#